data_AF-A0A078GMG4-F1
#
_entry.id   AF-A0A078GMG4-F1
#
_cell.length_a   1.000
_cell.length_b   1.000
_cell.length_c   1.000
_cell.angle_alpha   90.00
_cell.angle_beta   90.00
_cell.angle_gamma   90.00
#
_symmetry.space_group_name_H-M   'P 1'
#
loop_
_entity.id
_entity.type
_entity.pdbx_description
1 polymer ?
#
loop_
_entity_poly.entity_id
_entity_poly.type
_entity_poly.pdbx_seq_one_letter_code
_entity_poly.pdbx_strand_id
1 'polypeptide(L)'
;MLSAVQNLSTYGEAPKDCLYLFELLECSKTLPICASFCDRVFEACSDAYFTSDASDQVIVPCGASESIICGKASKWETNGTAFCYALGFTVQSADEEPCYGSKSSLEPPLVVEEEPLVKTAWFQSLQIYWLVIVIVLRTVCWLEIRGRYQRQMRGLIQRERVVRNMNGIVA
;
A
#
# COMPACT_ATOMS: atom_id res chain seq x y z
N MET A 1 -3.14 10.21 8.19
CA MET A 1 -3.23 9.12 7.20
C MET A 1 -3.02 7.80 7.92
N LEU A 2 -4.12 7.10 8.24
CA LEU A 2 -4.16 5.76 8.87
C LEU A 2 -5.61 5.28 9.05
N SER A 3 -6.59 6.16 8.84
CA SER A 3 -8.01 5.83 8.84
C SER A 3 -8.37 4.81 7.76
N ALA A 4 -7.74 4.86 6.59
CA ALA A 4 -8.04 3.95 5.48
C ALA A 4 -7.60 2.50 5.78
N VAL A 5 -6.33 2.29 6.17
CA VAL A 5 -5.84 0.95 6.59
C VAL A 5 -6.59 0.43 7.83
N GLN A 6 -6.88 1.31 8.79
CA GLN A 6 -7.67 0.95 9.97
C GLN A 6 -9.07 0.48 9.56
N ASN A 7 -9.77 1.25 8.74
CA ASN A 7 -11.10 0.91 8.22
C ASN A 7 -11.07 -0.39 7.42
N LEU A 8 -10.05 -0.58 6.58
CA LEU A 8 -9.86 -1.80 5.79
C LEU A 8 -9.63 -3.03 6.68
N SER A 9 -8.95 -2.87 7.82
CA SER A 9 -8.74 -3.94 8.80
C SER A 9 -9.96 -4.23 9.68
N THR A 10 -10.77 -3.23 10.01
CA THR A 10 -11.90 -3.37 10.95
C THR A 10 -13.23 -3.65 10.27
N TYR A 11 -13.46 -3.10 9.08
CA TYR A 11 -14.72 -3.21 8.33
C TYR A 11 -14.51 -3.76 6.92
N GLY A 12 -13.32 -3.56 6.35
CA GLY A 12 -12.96 -4.07 5.03
C GLY A 12 -12.68 -5.57 4.97
N GLU A 13 -12.57 -6.25 6.13
CA GLU A 13 -12.18 -7.66 6.25
C GLU A 13 -10.93 -8.05 5.42
N ALA A 14 -10.02 -7.11 5.21
CA ALA A 14 -8.90 -7.33 4.30
C ALA A 14 -7.90 -8.35 4.84
N PRO A 15 -7.35 -9.21 3.96
CA PRO A 15 -6.26 -10.11 4.33
C PRO A 15 -4.98 -9.32 4.66
N LYS A 16 -4.08 -9.94 5.42
CA LYS A 16 -2.83 -9.30 5.86
C LYS A 16 -1.98 -8.77 4.70
N ASP A 17 -1.97 -9.49 3.58
CA ASP A 17 -1.22 -9.10 2.39
C ASP A 17 -1.82 -7.85 1.72
N CYS A 18 -3.14 -7.75 1.68
CA CYS A 18 -3.83 -6.53 1.23
C CYS A 18 -3.51 -5.35 2.14
N LEU A 19 -3.60 -5.52 3.46
CA LEU A 19 -3.30 -4.44 4.42
C LEU A 19 -1.87 -3.91 4.23
N TYR A 20 -0.91 -4.82 4.04
CA TYR A 20 0.49 -4.46 3.82
C TYR A 20 0.69 -3.69 2.49
N LEU A 21 0.12 -4.18 1.39
CA LEU A 21 0.26 -3.54 0.08
C LEU A 21 -0.48 -2.21 0.01
N PHE A 22 -1.64 -2.11 0.65
CA PHE A 22 -2.45 -0.89 0.71
C PHE A 22 -1.78 0.19 1.57
N GLU A 23 -1.08 -0.18 2.65
CA GLU A 23 -0.27 0.76 3.45
C GLU A 23 0.90 1.35 2.64
N LEU A 24 1.59 0.51 1.85
CA LEU A 24 2.62 0.99 0.93
C LEU A 24 2.06 1.93 -0.13
N LEU A 25 0.86 1.63 -0.64
CA LEU A 25 0.15 2.48 -1.59
C LEU A 25 -0.20 3.85 -0.96
N GLU A 26 -0.65 3.90 0.30
CA GLU A 26 -0.93 5.16 0.99
C GLU A 26 0.33 6.03 1.18
N CYS A 27 1.51 5.42 1.39
CA CYS A 27 2.78 6.14 1.47
C CYS A 27 3.18 6.80 0.13
N SER A 28 2.60 6.38 -1.02
CA SER A 28 2.97 6.85 -2.35
C SER A 28 1.98 7.82 -2.99
N LYS A 29 1.08 8.46 -2.22
CA LYS A 29 0.07 9.40 -2.76
C LYS A 29 0.63 10.56 -3.58
N THR A 30 1.89 10.93 -3.38
CA THR A 30 2.56 12.02 -4.10
C THR A 30 3.39 11.55 -5.30
N LEU A 31 3.44 10.24 -5.57
CA LEU A 31 4.26 9.63 -6.62
C LEU A 31 3.39 8.86 -7.62
N PRO A 32 3.76 8.85 -8.92
CA PRO A 32 3.11 7.97 -9.87
C PRO A 32 3.40 6.51 -9.52
N ILE A 33 2.36 5.68 -9.49
CA ILE A 33 2.46 4.26 -9.14
C ILE A 33 2.53 3.43 -10.42
N CYS A 34 3.38 2.41 -10.43
CA CYS A 34 3.45 1.50 -11.57
C CYS A 34 2.17 0.66 -11.67
N ALA A 35 1.66 0.48 -12.89
CA ALA A 35 0.54 -0.44 -13.17
C ALA A 35 0.76 -1.84 -12.55
N SER A 36 1.99 -2.37 -12.66
CA SER A 36 2.35 -3.67 -12.08
C SER A 36 2.27 -3.74 -10.55
N PHE A 37 2.38 -2.63 -9.83
CA PHE A 37 2.16 -2.59 -8.38
C PHE A 37 0.67 -2.56 -8.07
N CYS A 38 -0.09 -1.77 -8.84
CA CYS A 38 -1.55 -1.72 -8.73
C CYS A 38 -2.21 -3.08 -8.98
N ASP A 39 -1.71 -3.87 -9.92
CA ASP A 39 -2.18 -5.23 -10.16
C ASP A 39 -1.97 -6.14 -8.94
N ARG A 40 -0.80 -6.07 -8.29
CA ARG A 40 -0.52 -6.84 -7.07
C ARG A 40 -1.41 -6.40 -5.90
N VAL A 41 -1.63 -5.09 -5.76
CA VAL A 41 -2.50 -4.54 -4.71
C VAL A 41 -3.94 -5.02 -4.94
N PHE A 42 -4.44 -4.94 -6.16
CA PHE A 42 -5.79 -5.37 -6.50
C PHE A 42 -5.99 -6.87 -6.32
N GLU A 43 -5.03 -7.70 -6.74
CA GLU A 43 -5.09 -9.15 -6.55
C GLU A 43 -5.24 -9.49 -5.05
N ALA A 44 -4.40 -8.90 -4.20
CA ALA A 44 -4.45 -9.11 -2.75
C ALA A 44 -5.72 -8.54 -2.10
N CYS A 45 -6.22 -7.40 -2.58
CA CYS A 45 -7.37 -6.69 -2.00
C CYS A 45 -8.72 -7.02 -2.66
N SER A 46 -8.74 -7.90 -3.66
CA SER A 46 -9.93 -8.23 -4.47
C SER A 46 -11.15 -8.67 -3.66
N ASP A 47 -10.90 -9.32 -2.52
CA ASP A 47 -11.90 -9.81 -1.57
C ASP A 47 -12.24 -8.82 -0.44
N ALA A 48 -11.48 -7.74 -0.29
CA ALA A 48 -11.72 -6.74 0.75
C ALA A 48 -12.87 -5.80 0.38
N TYR A 49 -13.57 -5.26 1.38
CA TYR A 49 -14.74 -4.41 1.20
C TYR A 49 -14.39 -2.91 1.09
N PHE A 50 -14.89 -2.32 0.01
CA PHE A 50 -14.76 -0.91 -0.35
C PHE A 50 -16.15 -0.30 -0.59
N THR A 51 -16.20 1.02 -0.57
CA THR A 51 -17.37 1.80 -0.93
C THR A 51 -16.99 2.93 -1.86
N SER A 52 -17.89 3.29 -2.78
CA SER A 52 -17.79 4.56 -3.51
C SER A 52 -18.16 5.72 -2.59
N ASP A 53 -17.31 6.74 -2.47
CA ASP A 53 -17.73 8.02 -1.92
C ASP A 53 -18.60 8.75 -2.96
N ALA A 54 -19.80 9.19 -2.56
CA ALA A 54 -20.76 9.86 -3.45
C ALA A 54 -20.28 11.24 -3.92
N SER A 55 -19.22 11.78 -3.30
CA SER A 55 -18.75 13.15 -3.56
C SER A 55 -17.68 13.22 -4.64
N ASP A 56 -16.80 12.21 -4.74
CA ASP A 56 -15.54 12.33 -5.52
C ASP A 56 -15.29 11.19 -6.54
N GLN A 57 -16.25 10.30 -6.78
CA GLN A 57 -16.06 9.09 -7.65
C GLN A 57 -14.87 8.20 -7.24
N VAL A 58 -14.31 8.42 -6.07
CA VAL A 58 -13.21 7.65 -5.50
C VAL A 58 -13.77 6.54 -4.62
N ILE A 59 -13.24 5.32 -4.77
CA ILE A 59 -13.51 4.23 -3.84
C ILE A 59 -12.61 4.38 -2.61
N VAL A 60 -13.17 4.09 -1.44
CA VAL A 60 -12.46 4.14 -0.16
C VAL A 60 -12.72 2.85 0.63
N PRO A 61 -11.81 2.45 1.56
CA PRO A 61 -12.09 1.33 2.45
C PRO A 61 -13.39 1.53 3.20
N CYS A 62 -14.20 0.47 3.29
CA CYS A 62 -15.48 0.50 4.01
C CYS A 62 -15.26 1.00 5.45
N GLY A 63 -16.08 1.94 5.91
CA GLY A 63 -16.01 2.53 7.25
C GLY A 63 -17.23 2.18 8.11
N ALA A 64 -17.20 2.59 9.38
CA ALA A 64 -18.26 2.32 10.37
C ALA A 64 -19.64 2.95 10.07
N SER A 65 -19.76 3.71 8.99
CA SER A 65 -20.97 4.47 8.67
C SER A 65 -22.06 3.57 8.10
N GLU A 66 -23.20 3.53 8.78
CA GLU A 66 -24.32 2.61 8.50
C GLU A 66 -25.10 2.91 7.20
N SER A 67 -24.85 4.03 6.54
CA SER A 67 -25.55 4.46 5.31
C SER A 67 -24.80 4.15 4.01
N ILE A 68 -23.73 3.35 4.09
CA ILE A 68 -22.79 3.17 2.98
C ILE A 68 -22.84 1.72 2.44
N ILE A 69 -23.06 1.56 1.12
CA ILE A 69 -23.09 0.26 0.46
C ILE A 69 -21.66 -0.23 0.26
N CYS A 70 -21.22 -1.16 1.10
CA CYS A 70 -19.92 -1.80 0.95
C CYS A 70 -19.99 -3.02 0.03
N GLY A 71 -19.03 -3.12 -0.89
CA GLY A 71 -18.88 -4.23 -1.82
C GLY A 71 -17.40 -4.61 -1.97
N LYS A 72 -17.14 -5.86 -2.36
CA LYS A 72 -15.76 -6.31 -2.62
C LYS A 72 -15.09 -5.45 -3.69
N ALA A 73 -13.77 -5.24 -3.60
CA ALA A 73 -13.00 -4.52 -4.61
C ALA A 73 -13.26 -5.05 -6.04
N SER A 74 -13.35 -6.36 -6.20
CA SER A 74 -13.68 -7.04 -7.46
C SER A 74 -15.07 -6.72 -8.04
N LYS A 75 -15.98 -6.15 -7.24
CA LYS A 75 -17.29 -5.67 -7.70
C LYS A 75 -17.21 -4.26 -8.28
N TRP A 76 -16.24 -3.47 -7.83
CA TRP A 76 -16.04 -2.09 -8.27
C TRP A 76 -15.17 -2.05 -9.53
N GLU A 77 -14.10 -2.83 -9.56
CA GLU A 77 -13.12 -2.82 -10.64
C GLU A 77 -12.66 -4.23 -11.01
N THR A 78 -12.26 -4.42 -12.27
CA THR A 78 -11.81 -5.72 -12.81
C THR A 78 -10.31 -5.78 -13.08
N ASN A 79 -9.59 -4.65 -12.97
CA ASN A 79 -8.17 -4.53 -13.28
C ASN A 79 -7.48 -3.66 -12.22
N GLY A 80 -6.23 -3.98 -11.88
CA GLY A 80 -5.51 -3.26 -10.83
C GLY A 80 -5.20 -1.82 -11.18
N THR A 81 -4.90 -1.52 -12.44
CA THR A 81 -4.70 -0.14 -12.90
C THR A 81 -5.95 0.71 -12.68
N ALA A 82 -7.12 0.19 -13.07
CA ALA A 82 -8.40 0.86 -12.85
C ALA A 82 -8.71 0.99 -11.34
N PHE A 83 -8.40 -0.03 -10.56
CA PHE A 83 -8.52 0.00 -9.09
C PHE A 83 -7.71 1.13 -8.44
N CYS A 84 -6.45 1.33 -8.82
CA CYS A 84 -5.64 2.44 -8.32
C CYS A 84 -6.19 3.81 -8.74
N TYR A 85 -6.66 3.95 -9.99
CA TYR A 85 -7.32 5.19 -10.42
C TYR A 85 -8.59 5.46 -9.62
N ALA A 86 -9.41 4.43 -9.40
CA ALA A 86 -10.60 4.53 -8.59
C ALA A 86 -10.29 4.89 -7.13
N LEU A 87 -9.12 4.51 -6.60
CA LEU A 87 -8.63 4.94 -5.28
C LEU A 87 -8.06 6.38 -5.28
N GLY A 88 -8.05 7.07 -6.42
CA GLY A 88 -7.55 8.43 -6.57
C GLY A 88 -6.04 8.53 -6.77
N PHE A 89 -5.37 7.45 -7.18
CA PHE A 89 -3.93 7.45 -7.46
C PHE A 89 -3.62 7.67 -8.93
N THR A 90 -2.46 8.31 -9.20
CA THR A 90 -1.93 8.44 -10.55
C THR A 90 -1.14 7.17 -10.91
N VAL A 91 -1.60 6.44 -11.92
CA VAL A 91 -0.93 5.23 -12.43
C VAL A 91 -0.13 5.54 -13.68
N GLN A 92 1.05 4.90 -13.80
CA GLN A 92 1.92 4.96 -14.97
C GLN A 92 2.11 3.57 -15.57
N SER A 93 1.97 3.45 -16.90
CA SER A 93 1.98 2.19 -17.65
C SER A 93 3.38 1.66 -18.04
N ALA A 94 4.47 2.38 -17.70
CA ALA A 94 5.89 2.19 -18.13
C ALA A 94 6.13 2.38 -19.66
N ASP A 95 7.20 3.01 -20.16
CA ASP A 95 8.63 2.67 -20.02
C ASP A 95 9.64 3.83 -19.76
N GLU A 96 9.24 5.10 -19.71
CA GLU A 96 10.21 6.24 -19.77
C GLU A 96 10.43 7.03 -18.46
N GLU A 97 9.62 6.82 -17.41
CA GLU A 97 9.69 7.58 -16.15
C GLU A 97 9.71 6.68 -14.89
N PRO A 98 10.42 7.06 -13.81
CA PRO A 98 10.48 6.28 -12.58
C PRO A 98 9.13 6.28 -11.84
N CYS A 99 8.48 5.12 -11.76
CA CYS A 99 7.24 4.92 -10.99
C CYS A 99 7.48 4.09 -9.71
N TYR A 100 6.62 4.30 -8.71
CA TYR A 100 6.67 3.60 -7.42
C TYR A 100 6.17 2.15 -7.56
N GLY A 101 6.94 1.20 -7.01
CA GLY A 101 6.56 -0.23 -6.97
C GLY A 101 7.04 -1.08 -8.17
N SER A 102 7.94 -0.55 -9.01
CA SER A 102 8.65 -1.34 -10.03
C SER A 102 9.46 -2.48 -9.39
N LYS A 103 9.65 -3.61 -10.09
CA LYS A 103 10.43 -4.77 -9.59
C LYS A 103 11.81 -4.34 -9.08
N SER A 104 12.45 -3.40 -9.76
CA SER A 104 13.75 -2.82 -9.39
C SER A 104 13.75 -1.99 -8.09
N SER A 105 12.58 -1.63 -7.56
CA SER A 105 12.44 -0.86 -6.31
C SER A 105 12.28 -1.76 -5.07
N LEU A 106 11.91 -3.03 -5.26
CA LEU A 106 11.62 -3.99 -4.18
C LEU A 106 12.74 -4.99 -3.91
N GLU A 107 13.72 -5.14 -4.82
CA GLU A 107 14.92 -5.95 -4.60
C GLU A 107 16.14 -5.07 -4.27
N PRO A 108 16.94 -5.40 -3.24
CA PRO A 108 18.27 -4.79 -3.09
C PRO A 108 19.12 -5.21 -4.30
N PRO A 109 19.85 -4.29 -4.96
CA PRO A 109 20.66 -4.67 -6.11
C PRO A 109 21.75 -5.63 -5.66
N LEU A 110 21.76 -6.83 -6.26
CA LEU A 110 22.94 -7.68 -6.29
C LEU A 110 24.02 -6.92 -7.07
N VAL A 111 25.08 -6.53 -6.37
CA VAL A 111 26.23 -5.85 -6.93
C VAL A 111 26.89 -6.77 -7.96
N VAL A 112 26.87 -6.35 -9.22
CA VAL A 112 27.78 -6.85 -10.25
C VAL A 112 28.61 -5.65 -10.70
N GLU A 113 29.92 -5.72 -10.44
CA GLU A 113 30.94 -4.80 -10.96
C GLU A 113 30.98 -4.85 -12.50
N GLU A 114 31.05 -3.69 -13.17
CA GLU A 114 32.29 -3.09 -13.71
C GLU A 114 31.98 -1.74 -14.41
N GLU A 115 32.87 -0.75 -14.25
CA GLU A 115 32.81 0.60 -14.85
C GLU A 115 33.32 0.62 -16.33
N PRO A 116 33.30 1.77 -17.07
CA PRO A 116 34.16 2.93 -16.81
C PRO A 116 33.43 4.31 -16.85
N LEU A 117 33.52 5.00 -15.71
CA LEU A 117 34.13 6.32 -15.51
C LEU A 117 34.18 7.31 -16.70
N VAL A 118 33.52 8.47 -16.58
CA VAL A 118 34.03 9.85 -16.85
C VAL A 118 32.97 10.87 -17.34
N LYS A 119 31.82 10.50 -17.93
CA LYS A 119 30.92 11.50 -18.58
C LYS A 119 29.66 11.94 -17.81
N THR A 120 29.35 11.40 -16.64
CA THR A 120 28.00 11.52 -16.04
C THR A 120 27.84 12.55 -14.91
N ALA A 121 28.88 13.29 -14.55
CA ALA A 121 28.95 14.03 -13.28
C ALA A 121 27.81 15.05 -13.02
N TRP A 122 27.20 15.63 -14.05
CA TRP A 122 26.15 16.66 -13.89
C TRP A 122 24.72 16.09 -13.96
N PHE A 123 24.52 14.96 -14.67
CA PHE A 123 23.24 14.22 -14.68
C PHE A 123 23.09 13.32 -13.45
N GLN A 124 24.21 12.96 -12.81
CA GLN A 124 24.23 12.17 -11.57
C GLN A 124 23.69 12.92 -10.36
N SER A 125 23.85 14.24 -10.25
CA SER A 125 23.46 14.96 -9.04
C SER A 125 21.94 14.98 -8.80
N LEU A 126 21.12 15.14 -9.84
CA LEU A 126 19.65 15.07 -9.70
C LEU A 126 19.18 13.65 -9.40
N GLN A 127 19.75 12.65 -10.07
CA GLN A 127 19.41 11.23 -9.85
C GLN A 127 19.82 10.77 -8.45
N ILE A 128 21.01 11.15 -7.97
CA ILE A 128 21.46 10.86 -6.61
C ILE A 128 20.56 11.56 -5.59
N TYR A 129 20.21 12.84 -5.83
CA TYR A 129 19.31 13.57 -4.94
C TYR A 129 17.92 12.91 -4.86
N TRP A 130 17.37 12.51 -6.01
CA TRP A 130 16.11 11.76 -6.07
C TRP A 130 16.20 10.40 -5.38
N LEU A 131 17.28 9.65 -5.60
CA LEU A 131 17.52 8.37 -4.94
C LEU A 131 17.64 8.53 -3.43
N VAL A 132 18.35 9.54 -2.95
CA VAL A 132 18.47 9.85 -1.52
C VAL A 132 17.10 10.23 -0.95
N ILE A 133 16.32 11.04 -1.65
CA ILE A 133 14.94 11.35 -1.24
C ILE A 133 14.10 10.09 -1.15
N VAL A 134 14.12 9.21 -2.15
CA VAL A 134 13.34 7.96 -2.15
C VAL A 134 13.79 7.05 -1.00
N ILE A 135 15.10 6.93 -0.75
CA ILE A 135 15.65 6.12 0.36
C ILE A 135 15.24 6.71 1.72
N VAL A 136 15.36 8.02 1.89
CA VAL A 136 14.96 8.70 3.13
C VAL A 136 13.45 8.59 3.35
N LEU A 137 12.63 8.81 2.33
CA LEU A 137 11.18 8.66 2.44
C LEU A 137 10.78 7.21 2.73
N ARG A 138 11.42 6.24 2.08
CA ARG A 138 11.17 4.81 2.32
C ARG A 138 11.60 4.41 3.73
N THR A 139 12.73 4.89 4.23
CA THR A 139 13.20 4.59 5.59
C THR A 139 12.39 5.28 6.67
N VAL A 140 11.98 6.54 6.45
CA VAL A 140 11.08 7.28 7.35
C VAL A 140 9.70 6.64 7.37
N CYS A 141 9.07 6.35 6.22
CA CYS A 141 7.82 5.57 6.19
C CYS A 141 8.05 4.23 6.90
N TRP A 142 9.10 3.47 6.60
CA TRP A 142 9.33 2.16 7.22
C TRP A 142 9.56 2.20 8.74
N LEU A 143 10.28 3.20 9.26
CA LEU A 143 10.50 3.39 10.71
C LEU A 143 9.19 3.76 11.42
N GLU A 144 8.38 4.61 10.80
CA GLU A 144 7.08 5.02 11.34
C GLU A 144 6.06 3.87 11.27
N ILE A 145 6.06 3.10 10.18
CA ILE A 145 5.29 1.86 9.96
C ILE A 145 5.68 0.80 10.98
N ARG A 146 6.98 0.49 11.16
CA ARG A 146 7.46 -0.55 12.10
C ARG A 146 7.14 -0.18 13.55
N GLY A 147 7.26 1.10 13.91
CA GLY A 147 6.93 1.61 15.24
C GLY A 147 5.44 1.49 15.59
N ARG A 148 4.54 1.59 14.58
CA ARG A 148 3.07 1.49 14.73
C ARG A 148 2.57 0.05 14.61
N TYR A 149 3.16 -0.78 13.73
CA TYR A 149 2.89 -2.22 13.59
C TYR A 149 3.08 -2.99 14.90
N GLN A 150 4.18 -2.70 15.62
CA GLN A 150 4.46 -3.27 16.94
C GLN A 150 3.42 -2.93 18.01
N ARG A 151 2.68 -1.82 17.86
CA ARG A 151 1.63 -1.41 18.80
C ARG A 151 0.28 -2.04 18.46
N GLN A 152 -0.09 -2.12 17.18
CA GLN A 152 -1.36 -2.73 16.77
C GLN A 152 -1.37 -4.25 16.90
N MET A 153 -0.26 -4.95 16.59
CA MET A 153 -0.16 -6.40 16.79
C MET A 153 -0.32 -6.81 18.26
N ARG A 154 0.14 -5.98 19.22
CA ARG A 154 -0.09 -6.25 20.65
C ARG A 154 -1.57 -6.19 21.02
N GLY A 155 -2.36 -5.33 20.39
CA GLY A 155 -3.80 -5.23 20.61
C GLY A 155 -4.57 -6.44 20.05
N LEU A 156 -4.21 -6.90 18.84
CA LEU A 156 -4.85 -8.06 18.21
C LEU A 156 -4.52 -9.37 18.94
N ILE A 157 -3.26 -9.58 19.35
CA ILE A 157 -2.86 -10.76 20.15
C ILE A 157 -3.57 -10.79 21.52
N GLN A 158 -3.75 -9.63 22.16
CA GLN A 158 -4.53 -9.52 23.39
C GLN A 158 -6.00 -9.90 23.17
N ARG A 159 -6.62 -9.39 22.10
CA ARG A 159 -8.02 -9.68 21.78
C ARG A 159 -8.24 -11.15 21.44
N GLU A 160 -7.36 -11.77 20.64
CA GLU A 160 -7.39 -13.22 20.37
C GLU A 160 -7.21 -14.06 21.64
N ARG A 161 -6.35 -13.61 22.58
CA ARG A 161 -6.14 -14.30 23.86
C ARG A 161 -7.38 -14.21 24.74
N VAL A 162 -8.05 -13.04 24.78
CA VAL A 162 -9.32 -12.85 25.52
C VAL A 162 -10.44 -13.70 24.92
N VAL A 163 -10.59 -13.72 23.59
CA VAL A 163 -11.61 -14.55 22.91
C VAL A 163 -11.38 -16.04 23.15
N ARG A 164 -10.12 -16.51 23.07
CA ARG A 164 -9.79 -17.92 23.43
C ARG A 164 -10.09 -18.23 24.89
N ASN A 165 -9.82 -17.30 25.80
CA ASN A 165 -10.09 -17.51 27.23
C ASN A 165 -11.60 -17.57 27.52
N MET A 166 -12.41 -16.75 26.85
CA MET A 166 -13.87 -16.81 26.96
C MET A 166 -14.45 -18.10 26.38
N ASN A 167 -13.95 -18.56 25.23
CA ASN A 167 -14.43 -19.80 24.61
C ASN A 167 -14.03 -21.06 25.41
N GLY A 168 -12.95 -21.00 26.21
CA GLY A 168 -12.56 -22.09 27.12
C GLY A 168 -13.34 -22.15 28.44
N ILE A 169 -14.06 -21.08 28.81
CA ILE A 169 -14.92 -21.04 30.01
C ILE A 169 -16.32 -21.60 29.70
N VAL A 170 -16.69 -21.71 28.42
CA VAL A 170 -18.01 -22.20 27.96
C VAL A 170 -18.00 -23.72 27.65
N ALA A 171 -16.90 -24.42 27.93
CA ALA A 171 -16.74 -25.87 27.74
C ALA A 171 -16.75 -26.64 29.08
#